data_AF-A0A1Y3MVC6-F1
#
_entry.id   AF-A0A1Y3MVC6-F1
#
_cell.length_a   1.000
_cell.length_b   1.000
_cell.length_c   1.000
_cell.angle_alpha   90.00
_cell.angle_beta   90.00
_cell.angle_gamma   90.00
#
_symmetry.space_group_name_H-M   'P 1'
#
loop_
_entity.id
_entity.type
_entity.pdbx_description
1 polymer ?
#
loop_
_entity_poly.entity_id
_entity_poly.type
_entity_poly.pdbx_seq_one_letter_code
_entity_poly.pdbx_strand_id
1 'polypeptide(L)' 'MIHQNLNLHITNGSFIIEPQTNEKVKNNLIIEKSTGNVSLGEYTLGINSEKVIPIHGIFGTIQINSGKYLY' A
#
# COMPACT_ATOMS: atom_id res chain seq x y z
N MET A 1 -0.84 -14.72 4.00
CA MET A 1 -0.10 -14.00 5.06
C MET A 1 1.34 -13.86 4.62
N ILE A 2 1.84 -12.62 4.48
CA ILE A 2 3.27 -12.37 4.23
C ILE A 2 3.89 -11.97 5.58
N HIS A 3 4.91 -12.71 6.02
CA HIS A 3 5.62 -12.51 7.28
C HIS A 3 7.06 -12.07 6.97
N GLN A 4 7.22 -10.77 6.67
CA GLN A 4 8.49 -10.14 6.36
C GLN A 4 8.39 -8.68 6.77
N ASN A 5 9.49 -8.04 7.17
CA ASN A 5 9.44 -6.60 7.46
C ASN A 5 9.13 -5.82 6.17
N LEU A 6 8.14 -4.93 6.23
CA LEU A 6 7.65 -4.13 5.12
C LEU A 6 7.66 -2.64 5.47
N ASN A 7 7.78 -1.80 4.46
CA ASN A 7 7.46 -0.39 4.55
C ASN A 7 6.05 -0.17 4.00
N LEU A 8 5.22 0.53 4.76
CA LEU A 8 3.98 1.12 4.29
C LEU A 8 4.22 2.60 3.98
N HIS A 9 4.15 2.95 2.71
CA HIS A 9 4.13 4.33 2.25
C HIS A 9 2.69 4.80 2.13
N ILE A 10 2.39 5.92 2.78
CA ILE A 10 1.08 6.57 2.69
C ILE A 10 1.23 7.79 1.79
N THR A 11 0.76 7.67 0.54
CA THR A 11 0.79 8.76 -0.45
C THR A 11 -0.60 9.42 -0.53
N ASN A 12 -0.75 10.49 -1.31
CA ASN A 12 -2.06 11.13 -1.49
C ASN A 12 -3.10 10.19 -2.15
N GLY A 13 -2.69 9.37 -3.13
CA GLY A 13 -3.60 8.54 -3.92
C GLY A 13 -3.65 7.08 -3.53
N SER A 14 -2.59 6.55 -2.91
CA SER A 14 -2.42 5.10 -2.71
C SER A 14 -1.76 4.77 -1.38
N PHE A 15 -1.92 3.51 -0.97
CA PHE A 15 -1.01 2.86 -0.05
C PHE A 15 -0.05 2.00 -0.86
N ILE A 16 1.22 2.04 -0.50
CA ILE A 16 2.25 1.29 -1.23
C ILE A 16 3.04 0.49 -0.21
N ILE A 17 3.12 -0.80 -0.45
CA ILE A 17 3.75 -1.74 0.46
C ILE A 17 4.92 -2.38 -0.26
N GLU A 18 6.10 -2.22 0.31
CA GLU A 18 7.33 -2.79 -0.20
C GLU A 18 8.07 -3.58 0.89
N PRO A 19 8.84 -4.63 0.52
CA PRO A 19 9.83 -5.24 1.41
C PRO A 19 10.86 -4.23 1.93
N GLN A 20 11.25 -4.34 3.21
CA GLN A 20 12.39 -3.60 3.76
C GLN A 20 13.70 -4.23 3.29
N THR A 21 14.17 -3.83 2.11
CA THR A 21 15.46 -4.27 1.56
C THR A 21 16.24 -3.09 1.02
N ASN A 22 17.55 -3.27 0.82
CA ASN A 22 18.40 -2.27 0.16
C ASN A 22 18.32 -2.34 -1.38
N GLU A 23 17.55 -3.28 -1.92
CA GLU A 23 17.41 -3.49 -3.36
C GLU A 23 16.16 -2.79 -3.91
N LYS A 24 16.23 -2.33 -5.16
CA LYS A 24 15.07 -1.73 -5.83
C LYS A 24 14.04 -2.83 -6.10
N VAL A 25 12.86 -2.73 -5.47
CA VAL A 25 11.77 -3.69 -5.65
C VAL A 25 10.91 -3.29 -6.84
N LYS A 26 10.74 -4.21 -7.80
CA LYS A 26 9.91 -3.99 -8.99
C LYS A 26 8.42 -4.28 -8.77
N ASN A 27 8.09 -5.04 -7.73
CA ASN A 27 6.74 -5.53 -7.45
C ASN A 27 6.29 -5.06 -6.06
N ASN A 28 5.87 -3.80 -5.97
CA ASN A 28 5.24 -3.27 -4.77
C ASN A 28 3.75 -3.54 -4.81
N LEU A 29 3.14 -3.81 -3.65
CA LEU A 29 1.69 -3.90 -3.56
C LEU A 29 1.12 -2.49 -3.46
N ILE A 30 0.30 -2.11 -4.44
CA ILE A 30 -0.31 -0.80 -4.53
C ILE A 30 -1.81 -0.95 -4.28
N ILE A 31 -2.34 -0.15 -3.35
CA ILE A 31 -3.77 -0.10 -3.03
C ILE A 31 -4.25 1.32 -3.29
N GLU A 32 -5.09 1.49 -4.31
CA GLU A 32 -5.70 2.80 -4.62
C GLU A 32 -6.72 3.19 -3.55
N LYS A 33 -6.62 4.39 -2.99
CA LYS A 33 -7.51 4.84 -1.91
C LYS A 33 -8.95 5.08 -2.38
N SER A 34 -9.12 5.51 -3.62
CA SER A 34 -10.44 5.88 -4.18
C SER A 34 -11.29 4.66 -4.56
N THR A 35 -10.66 3.60 -5.06
CA THR A 35 -11.33 2.41 -5.59
C THR A 35 -11.18 1.19 -4.69
N GLY A 36 -10.13 1.15 -3.86
CA GLY A 36 -9.72 -0.06 -3.15
C GLY A 36 -9.04 -1.09 -4.04
N ASN A 37 -8.77 -0.77 -5.32
CA ASN A 37 -8.12 -1.68 -6.25
C ASN A 37 -6.71 -2.04 -5.78
N VAL A 38 -6.37 -3.32 -5.91
CA VAL A 38 -5.06 -3.85 -5.53
C VAL A 38 -4.31 -4.25 -6.80
N SER A 39 -3.08 -3.78 -6.95
CA SER A 39 -2.21 -4.11 -8.08
C SER A 39 -0.76 -4.30 -7.63
N LEU A 40 0.04 -4.89 -8.53
CA LEU A 40 1.48 -4.98 -8.38
C LEU A 40 2.13 -4.03 -9.38
N GLY A 41 3.12 -3.26 -8.95
CA GLY A 41 3.83 -2.36 -9.85
C GLY A 41 5.09 -1.74 -9.27
N GLU A 42 5.83 -1.04 -10.14
CA GLU A 42 6.97 -0.25 -9.71
C GLU A 42 6.49 1.03 -9.04
N TYR A 43 7.17 1.40 -7.95
CA TYR A 43 6.98 2.67 -7.30
C TYR A 43 8.33 3.33 -7.08
N THR A 44 8.42 4.62 -7.36
CA THR A 44 9.60 5.44 -7.06
C THR A 44 9.15 6.50 -6.07
N LEU A 45 9.72 6.51 -4.87
CA LEU A 45 9.40 7.53 -3.88
C LEU A 45 9.58 8.92 -4.49
N GLY A 46 8.53 9.73 -4.41
CA GLY A 46 8.63 11.15 -4.70
C GLY A 46 9.39 11.87 -3.59
N ILE A 47 9.98 13.02 -3.93
CA ILE A 47 10.77 13.85 -2.99
C ILE A 47 9.87 14.50 -1.91
N ASN A 48 8.54 14.46 -2.09
CA ASN A 48 7.59 15.16 -1.23
C ASN A 48 7.05 14.27 -0.11
N SER A 49 7.64 14.39 1.08
CA SER A 49 7.09 14.05 2.41
C SER A 49 6.06 12.91 2.46
N GLU A 50 6.43 11.74 1.98
CA GLU A 50 5.66 10.53 2.17
C GLU A 50 5.95 9.97 3.56
N LYS A 51 4.90 9.79 4.36
CA LYS A 51 5.05 9.14 5.67
C LYS A 51 5.30 7.65 5.43
N VAL A 52 6.48 7.19 5.81
CA VAL A 52 6.87 5.77 5.77
C VAL A 52 6.65 5.16 7.16
N ILE A 53 5.92 4.05 7.21
CA ILE A 53 5.62 3.32 8.45
C ILE A 53 6.18 1.90 8.33
N PRO A 54 7.13 1.48 9.17
CA PRO A 54 7.57 0.10 9.21
C PRO A 54 6.47 -0.80 9.79
N ILE A 55 6.18 -1.93 9.13
CA ILE A 55 5.20 -2.93 9.58
C ILE A 55 5.79 -4.34 9.48
N HIS A 56 5.33 -5.27 10.32
CA HIS A 56 5.86 -6.65 10.37
C HIS A 56 5.35 -7.56 9.24
N GLY A 57 4.27 -7.17 8.58
CA GLY A 57 3.61 -8.01 7.58
C GLY A 57 2.19 -7.55 7.29
N ILE A 58 1.54 -8.24 6.35
CA ILE A 58 0.14 -8.00 5.98
C ILE A 58 -0.57 -9.33 5.84
N PHE A 59 -1.79 -9.38 6.37
CA PHE A 59 -2.64 -10.57 6.34
C PHE A 59 -3.44 -10.66 5.03
N GLY A 60 -3.93 -9.53 4.53
CA GLY A 60 -4.68 -9.38 3.28
C GLY A 60 -5.37 -8.02 3.22
N THR A 61 -6.21 -7.80 2.21
CA THR A 61 -7.11 -6.64 2.13
C THR A 61 -8.55 -7.09 2.40
N ILE A 62 -9.31 -6.25 3.09
CA ILE A 62 -10.75 -6.42 3.29
C ILE A 62 -11.42 -5.17 2.75
N GLN A 63 -12.23 -5.33 1.70
CA GLN A 63 -13.06 -4.25 1.19
C GLN A 63 -14.42 -4.29 1.88
N ILE A 64 -14.71 -3.28 2.69
CA ILE A 64 -16.02 -3.11 3.33
C ILE A 64 -16.78 -2.06 2.52
N ASN A 65 -17.73 -2.51 1.71
CA ASN A 65 -18.63 -1.59 1.00
C ASN A 65 -19.59 -0.96 2.02
N SER A 66 -19.36 0.28 2.42
CA SER A 66 -20.37 1.07 3.11
C SER A 66 -21.50 1.34 2.11
N GLY A 67 -22.64 0.68 2.30
CA GLY A 67 -23.78 0.77 1.39
C GLY A 67 -24.23 2.21 1.11
N LYS A 68 -24.86 2.40 -0.06
CA LYS A 68 -25.56 3.64 -0.40
C LYS A 68 -26.67 3.89 0.62
N TYR A 69 -26.59 5.00 1.35
CA TYR A 69 -27.77 5.56 1.99
C TYR A 69 -28.60 6.24 0.90
N LEU A 70 -29.79 5.70 0.63
CA LEU A 70 -30.86 6.41 -0.08
C LEU A 70 -31.51 7.36 0.94
N TYR A 71 -31.55 8.64 0.62
CA TYR A 71 -32.47 9.61 1.22
C TYR A 71 -33.75 9.62 0.38
#